data_AF-A0A7Z9Y887-F1
#
_entry.id   AF-A0A7Z9Y887-F1
#
_cell.length_a   1.000
_cell.length_b   1.000
_cell.length_c   1.000
_cell.angle_alpha   90.00
_cell.angle_beta   90.00
_cell.angle_gamma   90.00
#
_symmetry.space_group_name_H-M   'P 1'
#
loop_
_entity.id
_entity.type
_entity.pdbx_description
1 polymer ?
#
loop_
_entity_poly.entity_id
_entity_poly.type
_entity_poly.pdbx_seq_one_letter_code
_entity_poly.pdbx_strand_id
1 'polypeptide(L)'
;MYDREINGKEFTFGVSGKLIRNVLVMYDRQTESLWSQLLGESVKGELIGTKLDFVPSVMMTWADWKERHPDTQALDKGGRRGGRDTYDSYYASASAGV
;
A
#
# COMPACT_ATOMS: atom_id res chain seq x y z
N MET A 1 4.31 3.67 5.57
CA MET A 1 4.65 2.82 4.40
C MET A 1 5.95 2.08 4.71
N TYR A 2 6.37 1.10 3.91
CA TYR A 2 7.68 0.45 4.06
C TYR A 2 8.52 0.63 2.81
N ASP A 3 9.83 0.76 2.98
CA ASP A 3 10.79 0.71 1.89
C ASP A 3 10.86 -0.73 1.35
N ARG A 4 11.01 -0.84 0.03
CA ARG A 4 11.19 -2.12 -0.67
C ARG A 4 12.65 -2.44 -0.94
N GLU A 5 13.58 -1.57 -0.56
CA GLU A 5 15.01 -1.84 -0.59
C GLU A 5 15.45 -2.56 0.69
N ILE A 6 16.22 -3.64 0.53
CA ILE A 6 16.84 -4.38 1.62
C ILE A 6 18.32 -4.53 1.26
N ASN A 7 19.21 -3.94 2.06
CA ASN A 7 20.66 -3.98 1.85
C ASN A 7 21.09 -3.53 0.43
N GLY A 8 20.53 -2.44 -0.09
CA GLY A 8 20.88 -1.92 -1.42
C GLY A 8 20.26 -2.69 -2.59
N LYS A 9 19.44 -3.71 -2.32
CA LYS A 9 18.73 -4.49 -3.34
C LYS A 9 17.24 -4.21 -3.25
N GLU A 10 16.67 -3.92 -4.40
CA GLU A 10 15.25 -3.65 -4.53
C GLU A 10 14.44 -4.95 -4.65
N PHE A 11 13.37 -5.06 -3.86
CA PHE A 11 12.45 -6.19 -3.84
C PHE A 11 11.07 -5.80 -4.41
N THR A 12 10.33 -6.82 -4.85
CA THR A 12 8.97 -6.67 -5.36
C THR A 12 8.02 -7.50 -4.53
N PHE A 13 7.10 -6.83 -3.86
CA PHE A 13 6.12 -7.49 -2.99
C PHE A 13 4.81 -7.77 -3.71
N GLY A 14 4.16 -8.87 -3.33
CA GLY A 14 2.83 -9.25 -3.78
C GLY A 14 1.96 -9.74 -2.64
N VAL A 15 0.68 -9.97 -2.94
CA VAL A 15 -0.30 -10.55 -2.01
C VAL A 15 -0.18 -12.07 -2.06
N SER A 16 0.07 -12.70 -0.91
CA SER A 16 0.24 -14.16 -0.84
C SER A 16 -1.07 -14.95 -0.79
N GLY A 17 -2.20 -14.27 -0.58
CA GLY A 17 -3.50 -14.89 -0.29
C GLY A 17 -3.61 -15.47 1.13
N LYS A 18 -2.61 -15.24 1.99
CA LYS A 18 -2.58 -15.72 3.38
C LYS A 18 -2.82 -14.59 4.37
N LEU A 19 -3.29 -14.98 5.55
CA LEU A 19 -3.52 -14.09 6.67
C LEU A 19 -2.83 -14.61 7.93
N ILE A 20 -2.30 -13.71 8.74
CA ILE A 20 -1.92 -13.97 10.13
C ILE A 20 -2.80 -13.10 11.00
N ARG A 21 -3.67 -13.73 11.82
CA ARG A 21 -4.63 -13.02 12.69
C ARG A 21 -5.45 -11.96 11.92
N ASN A 22 -5.98 -12.35 10.76
CA ASN A 22 -6.74 -11.49 9.84
C ASN A 22 -5.96 -10.31 9.22
N VAL A 23 -4.63 -10.30 9.32
CA VAL A 23 -3.77 -9.33 8.62
C VAL A 23 -3.10 -9.97 7.41
N LEU A 24 -3.06 -9.21 6.31
CA LEU A 24 -2.37 -9.57 5.08
C LEU A 24 -0.93 -10.04 5.34
N VAL A 25 -0.58 -11.16 4.71
CA VAL A 25 0.80 -11.60 4.53
C VAL A 25 1.23 -11.28 3.10
N MET A 26 2.31 -10.52 2.97
CA MET A 26 2.94 -10.27 1.67
C MET A 26 3.94 -11.38 1.36
N TYR A 27 4.33 -11.51 0.10
CA TYR A 27 5.53 -12.27 -0.29
C TYR A 27 6.43 -11.40 -1.16
N ASP A 28 7.74 -11.62 -1.15
CA ASP A 28 8.63 -11.03 -2.14
C ASP A 28 8.88 -12.00 -3.30
N ARG A 29 8.97 -11.48 -4.52
CA ARG A 29 9.14 -12.30 -5.74
C ARG A 29 10.55 -12.89 -5.90
N GLN A 30 11.52 -12.37 -5.16
CA GLN A 30 12.94 -12.70 -5.34
C GLN A 30 13.33 -13.97 -4.58
N THR A 31 12.78 -14.16 -3.39
CA THR A 31 13.10 -15.26 -2.47
C THR A 31 11.87 -16.03 -2.01
N GLU A 32 10.67 -15.56 -2.37
CA GLU A 32 9.39 -16.11 -1.92
C GLU A 32 9.24 -16.11 -0.38
N SER A 33 9.99 -15.26 0.31
CA SER A 33 9.82 -15.07 1.75
C SER A 33 8.47 -14.43 2.02
N LEU A 34 7.86 -14.79 3.16
CA LEU A 34 6.57 -14.28 3.61
C LEU A 34 6.76 -13.21 4.67
N TRP A 35 6.02 -12.11 4.53
CA TRP A 35 6.21 -10.90 5.32
C TRP A 35 4.92 -10.50 6.02
N SER A 36 5.01 -10.24 7.32
CA SER A 36 3.92 -9.65 8.09
C SER A 36 3.82 -8.17 7.78
N GLN A 37 2.71 -7.73 7.17
CA GLN A 37 2.49 -6.31 6.91
C GLN A 37 2.43 -5.49 8.22
N LEU A 38 1.84 -6.07 9.27
CA LEU A 38 1.72 -5.39 10.57
C LEU A 38 3.07 -5.13 11.21
N LEU A 39 3.98 -6.11 11.15
CA LEU A 39 5.28 -6.03 11.81
C LEU A 39 6.35 -5.38 10.91
N GLY A 40 6.13 -5.36 9.60
CA GLY A 40 7.16 -4.98 8.64
C GLY A 40 8.34 -5.97 8.65
N GLU A 41 8.08 -7.25 8.92
CA GLU A 41 9.13 -8.26 9.14
C GLU A 41 8.83 -9.55 8.37
N SER A 42 9.88 -10.16 7.83
CA SER A 42 9.80 -11.50 7.23
C SER A 42 9.61 -12.54 8.33
N VAL A 43 8.52 -13.31 8.23
CA VAL A 43 8.12 -14.31 9.23
C VAL A 43 8.41 -15.74 8.78
N LYS A 44 8.76 -15.94 7.50
CA LYS A 44 9.10 -17.25 6.94
C LYS A 44 9.87 -17.08 5.63
N GLY A 45 10.82 -17.97 5.36
CA GLY A 45 11.57 -18.00 4.10
C GLY A 45 13.03 -17.62 4.29
N GLU A 46 13.72 -17.37 3.19
CA GLU A 46 15.15 -17.03 3.15
C GLU A 46 15.47 -15.80 3.99
N LEU A 47 14.59 -14.80 3.98
CA LEU A 47 14.80 -13.51 4.64
C LEU A 47 14.23 -13.44 6.07
N ILE A 48 13.89 -14.57 6.70
CA ILE A 48 13.24 -14.61 8.03
C ILE A 48 13.96 -13.72 9.06
N GLY A 49 13.20 -12.94 9.82
CA GLY A 49 13.70 -11.99 10.81
C GLY A 49 14.17 -10.64 10.25
N THR A 50 14.26 -10.50 8.92
CA THR A 50 14.57 -9.22 8.28
C THR A 50 13.42 -8.24 8.45
N LYS A 51 13.74 -7.01 8.85
CA LYS A 51 12.77 -5.91 8.97
C LYS A 51 12.88 -4.95 7.79
N LEU A 52 11.75 -4.42 7.36
CA LEU A 52 11.65 -3.36 6.37
C LEU A 52 11.75 -1.99 7.06
N ASP A 53 12.41 -1.06 6.39
CA ASP A 53 12.49 0.31 6.87
C ASP A 53 11.13 1.00 6.74
N PHE A 54 10.71 1.70 7.80
CA PHE A 54 9.46 2.44 7.78
C PHE A 54 9.64 3.78 7.06
N VAL A 55 8.85 4.01 6.02
CA VAL A 55 8.76 5.28 5.31
C VAL A 55 7.56 6.06 5.85
N PRO A 56 7.80 7.22 6.49
CA PRO A 56 6.72 8.07 6.98
C PRO A 56 5.77 8.48 5.86
N SER A 57 4.47 8.37 6.12
CA SER A 57 3.41 8.79 5.21
C SER A 57 2.33 9.52 5.99
N VAL A 58 1.81 10.60 5.43
CA VAL A 58 0.74 11.40 6.03
C VAL A 58 -0.54 11.26 5.21
N MET A 59 -1.67 11.09 5.89
CA MET A 59 -2.99 11.23 5.27
C MET A 59 -3.39 12.70 5.36
N MET A 60 -3.76 13.31 4.23
CA MET A 60 -4.24 14.69 4.19
C MET A 60 -5.22 14.90 3.05
N THR A 61 -6.03 15.95 3.16
CA THR A 61 -6.93 16.33 2.08
C THR A 61 -6.13 16.97 0.93
N TRP A 62 -6.71 16.94 -0.27
CA TRP A 62 -6.12 17.64 -1.41
C TRP A 62 -6.02 19.16 -1.18
N ALA A 63 -7.01 19.75 -0.49
CA ALA A 63 -7.01 21.17 -0.16
C ALA A 63 -5.81 21.54 0.73
N ASP A 64 -5.59 20.79 1.82
CA ASP A 64 -4.46 21.01 2.74
C ASP A 64 -3.12 20.81 2.03
N TRP A 65 -3.02 19.81 1.15
CA TRP A 65 -1.82 19.59 0.35
C TRP A 65 -1.51 20.80 -0.53
N LYS A 66 -2.51 21.32 -1.24
CA LYS A 66 -2.35 22.46 -2.16
C LYS A 66 -2.04 23.77 -1.45
N GLU A 67 -2.55 23.97 -0.24
CA GLU A 67 -2.17 25.12 0.59
C GLU A 67 -0.68 25.09 0.92
N ARG A 68 -0.14 23.91 1.29
CA ARG A 68 1.27 23.73 1.64
C ARG A 68 2.20 23.65 0.43
N HIS A 69 1.69 23.18 -0.70
CA HIS A 69 2.43 22.95 -1.94
C HIS A 69 1.71 23.61 -3.14
N PRO A 70 1.73 24.95 -3.21
CA PRO A 70 0.97 25.72 -4.19
C PRO A 70 1.38 25.46 -5.64
N ASP A 71 2.60 24.97 -5.88
CA ASP A 71 3.11 24.66 -7.22
C ASP A 71 2.83 23.22 -7.67
N THR A 72 2.32 22.34 -6.80
CA THR A 72 1.98 20.97 -7.20
C THR A 72 0.98 20.97 -8.35
N GLN A 73 1.33 20.30 -9.44
CA GLN A 73 0.44 20.06 -10.57
C GLN A 73 -0.25 18.71 -10.42
N ALA A 74 -1.51 18.63 -10.80
CA ALA A 74 -2.27 17.39 -10.90
C ALA A 74 -2.69 17.17 -12.35
N LEU A 75 -2.65 15.90 -12.80
CA LEU A 75 -3.11 15.54 -14.13
C LEU A 75 -4.63 15.70 -14.23
N ASP A 76 -5.08 16.63 -15.06
CA ASP A 76 -6.49 16.69 -15.48
C ASP A 76 -6.74 15.65 -16.58
N LYS A 77 -7.53 14.62 -16.25
CA LYS A 77 -7.90 13.55 -17.20
C LYS A 77 -9.04 13.95 -18.15
N GLY A 78 -9.55 15.19 -18.07
CA GLY A 78 -10.62 15.69 -18.95
C GLY A 78 -12.01 15.09 -18.67
N GLY A 79 -12.18 14.39 -17.55
CA GLY A 79 -13.48 13.91 -17.09
C GLY A 79 -14.36 15.08 -16.63
N ARG A 80 -15.68 15.01 -16.83
CA ARG A 80 -16.62 16.01 -16.32
C ARG A 80 -16.31 16.26 -14.83
N ARG A 81 -16.07 17.51 -14.42
CA ARG A 81 -15.93 17.89 -13.00
C ARG A 81 -17.19 17.37 -12.28
N GLY A 82 -17.04 16.38 -11.41
CA GLY A 82 -18.17 15.59 -10.86
C GLY A 82 -18.36 14.20 -11.48
N GLY A 83 -17.30 13.61 -12.05
CA GLY A 83 -17.29 12.22 -12.46
C GLY A 83 -17.70 11.34 -11.28
N ARG A 84 -18.78 10.57 -11.47
CA ARG A 84 -19.30 9.63 -10.47
C ARG A 84 -18.15 8.74 -10.00
N ASP A 85 -17.98 8.61 -8.69
CA ASP A 85 -17.03 7.62 -8.17
C ASP A 85 -17.49 6.26 -8.69
N THR A 86 -16.60 5.58 -9.42
CA THR A 86 -16.94 4.27 -10.02
C THR A 86 -17.13 3.20 -8.93
N TYR A 87 -16.69 3.50 -7.71
CA TYR A 87 -16.85 2.68 -6.51
C TYR A 87 -17.97 3.17 -5.58
N ASP A 88 -18.79 4.16 -5.96
CA ASP A 88 -19.94 4.62 -5.15
C ASP A 88 -20.83 3.45 -4.68
N SER A 89 -21.11 2.50 -5.57
CA SER A 89 -21.93 1.32 -5.26
C SER A 89 -21.25 0.35 -4.30
N TYR A 90 -19.91 0.28 -4.32
CA TYR A 90 -19.15 -0.52 -3.37
C TYR A 90 -19.26 0.07 -1.97
N TYR A 91 -19.07 1.38 -1.81
CA TYR A 91 -19.16 2.05 -0.51
C TYR A 91 -20.59 2.10 0.05
N ALA A 92 -21.60 2.18 -0.81
CA ALA A 92 -23.01 2.16 -0.41
C ALA A 92 -23.53 0.75 -0.05
N SER A 93 -22.77 -0.30 -0.35
CA SER A 93 -23.19 -1.68 -0.13
C SER A 93 -22.90 -2.14 1.31
N ALA A 94 -23.83 -2.89 1.90
CA ALA A 94 -23.59 -3.63 3.14
C ALA A 94 -22.87 -4.97 2.92
N SER A 95 -22.64 -5.36 1.66
CA SER A 95 -21.90 -6.58 1.32
C SER A 95 -20.39 -6.32 1.38
N ALA A 96 -19.64 -7.23 1.99
CA ALA A 96 -18.19 -7.16 2.12
C ALA A 96 -17.43 -7.31 0.79
N GLY A 97 -18.13 -7.58 -0.32
CA GLY A 97 -17.52 -7.66 -1.65
C GLY A 97 -16.65 -8.90 -1.88
N VAL A 98 -16.90 -9.97 -1.10
CA VAL A 98 -16.29 -11.32 -1.21
C VAL A 98 -17.37 -12.38 -1.31
#